data_AF-A0A0H2UVE1-F1
#
_entry.id   AF-A0A0H2UVE1-F1
#
_cell.length_a   1.000
_cell.length_b   1.000
_cell.length_c   1.000
_cell.angle_alpha   90.00
_cell.angle_beta   90.00
_cell.angle_gamma   90.00
#
_symmetry.space_group_name_H-M   'P 1'
#
loop_
_entity.id
_entity.type
_entity.pdbx_description
1 polymer ?
#
loop_
_entity_poly.entity_id
_entity_poly.type
_entity_poly.pdbx_seq_one_letter_code
_entity_poly.pdbx_strand_id
1 'polypeptide(L)' 'MDQEIFNFFNKQIKKDFGKTASKETFAKFASYCAEGIEKNGVKPIFNWINLYAFGTGMTTAEADRLRIERYKQENAL' A
#
# COMPACT_ATOMS: atom_id res chain seq x y z
N MET A 1 -2.45 -17.81 6.61
CA MET A 1 -1.39 -16.80 6.48
C MET A 1 -1.85 -15.62 5.62
N ASP A 2 -2.30 -15.84 4.38
CA ASP A 2 -2.70 -14.77 3.45
C ASP A 2 -3.84 -13.87 3.97
N GLN A 3 -4.82 -14.44 4.67
CA GLN A 3 -5.95 -13.66 5.20
C GLN A 3 -5.56 -12.78 6.39
N GLU A 4 -4.62 -13.21 7.22
CA GLU A 4 -4.12 -12.39 8.34
C GLU A 4 -3.30 -11.20 7.83
N ILE A 5 -2.43 -11.44 6.84
CA ILE A 5 -1.63 -10.37 6.22
C ILE A 5 -2.55 -9.41 5.46
N PHE A 6 -3.53 -9.92 4.71
CA PHE A 6 -4.54 -9.10 4.04
C PHE A 6 -5.29 -8.19 5.01
N ASN A 7 -5.75 -8.74 6.14
CA ASN A 7 -6.45 -7.99 7.17
C ASN A 7 -5.53 -6.95 7.82
N PHE A 8 -4.28 -7.33 8.13
CA PHE A 8 -3.28 -6.43 8.70
C PHE A 8 -2.96 -5.27 7.75
N PHE A 9 -2.72 -5.54 6.47
CA PHE A 9 -2.44 -4.50 5.47
C PHE A 9 -3.64 -3.57 5.33
N ASN A 10 -4.86 -4.10 5.20
CA ASN A 10 -6.05 -3.26 5.11
C ASN A 10 -6.29 -2.41 6.37
N LYS A 11 -5.96 -2.92 7.56
CA LYS A 11 -5.98 -2.12 8.79
C LYS A 11 -5.03 -0.93 8.70
N GLN A 12 -3.80 -1.14 8.24
CA GLN A 12 -2.82 -0.06 8.05
C GLN A 12 -3.24 0.90 6.93
N ILE A 13 -3.70 0.41 5.79
CA ILE A 13 -4.18 1.26 4.67
C ILE A 13 -5.35 2.12 5.12
N LYS A 14 -6.29 1.55 5.89
CA LYS A 14 -7.43 2.31 6.40
C LYS A 14 -7.00 3.42 7.35
N LYS A 15 -6.04 3.14 8.22
CA LYS A 15 -5.45 4.13 9.13
C LYS A 15 -4.74 5.24 8.34
N ASP A 16 -3.83 4.87 7.44
CA ASP A 16 -2.90 5.81 6.80
C ASP A 16 -3.54 6.58 5.63
N PHE A 17 -4.51 5.98 4.92
CA PHE A 17 -5.08 6.53 3.68
C PHE A 17 -6.61 6.65 3.69
N GLY A 18 -7.30 6.15 4.72
CA GLY A 18 -8.76 6.15 4.80
C GLY A 18 -9.47 5.17 3.86
N LYS A 19 -8.72 4.38 3.08
CA LYS A 19 -9.22 3.44 2.06
C LYS A 19 -8.88 1.99 2.40
N THR A 20 -9.25 1.06 1.53
CA THR A 20 -8.89 -0.36 1.61
C THR A 20 -8.54 -0.88 0.21
N ALA A 21 -7.81 -1.99 0.16
CA ALA A 21 -7.55 -2.76 -1.05
C ALA A 21 -8.46 -4.00 -1.11
N SER A 22 -8.90 -4.35 -2.32
CA SER A 22 -9.64 -5.59 -2.55
C SER A 22 -8.73 -6.81 -2.42
N LYS A 23 -9.33 -7.99 -2.16
CA LYS A 23 -8.59 -9.27 -2.18
C LYS A 23 -7.92 -9.53 -3.53
N GLU A 24 -8.58 -9.15 -4.62
CA GLU A 24 -8.04 -9.25 -5.97
C GLU A 24 -6.78 -8.40 -6.14
N THR A 25 -6.81 -7.15 -5.68
CA THR A 25 -5.65 -6.24 -5.71
C THR A 25 -4.50 -6.82 -4.89
N PHE A 26 -4.80 -7.35 -3.70
CA PHE A 26 -3.80 -7.99 -2.84
C PHE A 26 -3.14 -9.20 -3.51
N ALA A 27 -3.92 -10.07 -4.15
CA ALA A 27 -3.39 -11.24 -4.85
C ALA A 27 -2.51 -10.86 -6.06
N LYS A 28 -2.96 -9.86 -6.84
CA LYS A 28 -2.16 -9.30 -7.95
C LYS A 28 -0.86 -8.68 -7.44
N PHE A 29 -0.91 -7.96 -6.33
CA PHE A 29 0.27 -7.36 -5.71
C PHE A 29 1.24 -8.40 -5.13
N ALA A 30 0.74 -9.49 -4.54
CA ALA A 30 1.58 -10.60 -4.08
C ALA A 30 2.34 -11.25 -5.24
N SER A 31 1.65 -11.46 -6.37
CA SER A 31 2.29 -11.99 -7.60
C SER A 31 3.33 -11.01 -8.14
N TYR A 32 3.01 -9.71 -8.17
CA TYR A 32 3.93 -8.66 -8.56
C TYR A 32 5.21 -8.63 -7.70
N CYS A 33 5.08 -8.75 -6.37
CA CYS A 33 6.24 -8.78 -5.47
C CYS A 33 7.13 -10.02 -5.70
N ALA A 34 6.54 -11.15 -6.09
CA ALA A 34 7.30 -12.36 -6.41
C ALA A 34 8.18 -12.19 -7.67
N GLU A 35 7.84 -11.28 -8.58
CA GLU A 35 8.69 -10.95 -9.73
C GLU A 35 9.94 -10.14 -9.33
N GLY A 36 9.89 -9.40 -8.23
CA GLY A 36 11.03 -8.65 -7.69
C GLY A 36 11.51 -7.45 -8.53
N ILE A 37 10.77 -7.07 -9.57
CA ILE A 37 11.13 -5.98 -10.49
C ILE A 37 10.23 -4.77 -10.24
N GLU A 38 10.84 -3.61 -10.03
CA GLU A 38 10.11 -2.34 -9.93
C GLU A 38 9.48 -1.97 -11.29
N LYS A 39 8.17 -1.74 -11.28
CA LYS A 39 7.38 -1.28 -12.43
C LYS A 39 6.61 -0.03 -12.06
N ASN A 40 6.60 0.96 -12.96
CA ASN A 40 5.85 2.21 -12.82
C ASN A 40 6.08 2.94 -11.47
N GLY A 41 7.30 2.86 -10.92
CA GLY A 41 7.67 3.52 -9.66
C GLY A 41 7.09 2.88 -8.39
N VAL A 42 6.51 1.67 -8.48
CA VAL A 42 6.03 0.90 -7.32
C VAL A 42 7.12 -0.08 -6.88
N LYS A 43 7.65 0.03 -5.67
CA LYS A 43 8.65 -0.92 -5.17
C LYS A 43 8.02 -2.31 -4.96
N PRO A 44 8.65 -3.41 -5.42
CA PRO A 44 8.13 -4.78 -5.28
C PRO A 44 8.42 -5.35 -3.87
N ILE A 45 8.20 -4.54 -2.82
CA ILE A 45 8.37 -4.93 -1.43
C ILE A 45 6.99 -5.14 -0.83
N PHE A 46 6.75 -6.34 -0.29
CA PHE A 46 5.45 -6.75 0.19
C PHE A 46 5.07 -6.07 1.51
N ASN A 47 4.51 -4.86 1.41
CA ASN A 47 4.03 -4.05 2.52
C ASN A 47 2.76 -3.27 2.12
N TRP A 48 2.10 -2.66 3.11
CA TRP A 48 0.80 -2.00 2.90
C TRP A 48 0.89 -0.71 2.09
N ILE A 49 2.01 0.03 2.16
CA ILE A 49 2.23 1.27 1.41
C ILE A 49 2.31 0.96 -0.08
N ASN A 50 3.11 -0.05 -0.43
CA ASN A 50 3.28 -0.48 -1.81
C ASN A 50 2.03 -1.18 -2.35
N LEU A 51 1.28 -1.90 -1.52
CA LEU A 51 -0.04 -2.41 -1.91
C LEU A 51 -1.00 -1.26 -2.25
N TYR A 52 -1.02 -0.20 -1.43
CA TYR A 52 -1.84 0.96 -1.71
C TYR A 52 -1.41 1.63 -3.03
N ALA A 53 -0.12 1.89 -3.20
CA ALA A 53 0.45 2.46 -4.41
C ALA A 53 0.09 1.63 -5.66
N PHE A 54 0.29 0.31 -5.59
CA PHE A 54 -0.07 -0.64 -6.65
C PHE A 54 -1.56 -0.58 -6.99
N GLY A 55 -2.44 -0.57 -5.99
CA GLY A 55 -3.89 -0.56 -6.19
C GLY A 55 -4.45 0.76 -6.72
N THR A 56 -3.76 1.88 -6.49
CA THR A 56 -4.19 3.21 -6.93
C THR A 56 -3.47 3.71 -8.19
N GLY A 57 -2.43 3.00 -8.65
CA GLY A 57 -1.60 3.42 -9.77
C GLY A 57 -0.64 4.56 -9.41
N MET A 58 -0.40 4.83 -8.12
CA MET A 58 0.59 5.79 -7.65
C MET A 58 1.97 5.13 -7.57
N THR A 59 3.03 5.92 -7.62
CA THR A 59 4.37 5.47 -7.22
C THR A 59 4.44 5.27 -5.71
N THR A 60 5.40 4.46 -5.25
CA THR A 60 5.68 4.30 -3.81
C THR A 60 6.02 5.64 -3.15
N ALA A 61 6.73 6.53 -3.85
CA ALA A 61 7.10 7.83 -3.33
C ALA A 61 5.89 8.75 -3.10
N GLU A 62 4.92 8.74 -4.03
CA GLU A 62 3.68 9.51 -3.88
C GLU A 62 2.80 8.96 -2.76
N ALA A 63 2.70 7.64 -2.62
CA ALA A 63 1.96 7.01 -1.53
C ALA A 63 2.58 7.36 -0.16
N ASP A 64 3.92 7.32 -0.03
CA ASP A 64 4.57 7.66 1.23
C ASP A 64 4.45 9.16 1.56
N ARG A 65 4.55 10.04 0.56
CA ARG A 65 4.30 11.47 0.74
C ARG A 65 2.89 11.72 1.26
N LEU A 66 1.87 11.12 0.63
CA LEU A 66 0.48 11.24 1.05
C LEU A 66 0.27 10.76 2.50
N ARG A 67 0.90 9.65 2.88
CA ARG A 67 0.86 9.13 4.26
C ARG A 67 1.42 10.15 5.25
N ILE A 68 2.56 10.77 4.94
CA ILE A 68 3.19 11.78 5.80
C ILE A 68 2.33 13.05 5.90
N GLU A 69 1.78 13.52 4.78
CA GLU A 69 0.90 14.70 4.74
C GLU A 69 -0.35 14.49 5.60
N ARG A 70 -1.01 13.33 5.46
CA ARG A 70 -2.17 12.97 6.30
C ARG A 70 -1.80 12.87 7.77
N TYR A 71 -0.66 12.24 8.09
CA TYR A 71 -0.18 12.16 9.46
C TYR A 71 0.04 13.54 10.09
N LYS A 72 0.64 14.49 9.36
CA LYS A 72 0.83 15.87 9.83
C LYS A 72 -0.50 16.58 10.07
N GLN A 73 -1.45 16.44 9.15
CA GLN A 73 -2.79 17.03 9.28
C GLN A 73 -3.56 16.47 10.48
N GLU A 74 -3.47 15.15 10.73
CA GLU A 74 -4.16 14.47 11.83
C GLU A 74 -3.52 14.76 13.20
N ASN A 75 -2.24 15.12 13.25
CA ASN A 75 -1.49 15.34 14.50
C ASN A 75 -1.08 16.81 14.74
N ALA A 76 -1.59 17.76 13.94
CA ALA A 76 -1.35 19.20 14.07
C ALA A 76 0.14 19.57 14.29
N LEU A 77 1.02 19.00 13.45
CA LEU A 77 2.45 19.37 13.38
C LEU A 77 2.70 20.47 12.34
#